data_AF-A0A183B0X8-F1
#
_entry.id   AF-A0A183B0X8-F1
#
_cell.length_a   1.000
_cell.length_b   1.000
_cell.length_c   1.000
_cell.angle_alpha   90.00
_cell.angle_beta   90.00
_cell.angle_gamma   90.00
#
_symmetry.space_group_name_H-M   'P 1'
#
loop_
_entity.id
_entity.type
_entity.pdbx_description
1 polymer ?
#
loop_
_entity_poly.entity_id
_entity_poly.type
_entity_poly.pdbx_seq_one_letter_code
_entity_poly.pdbx_strand_id
1 'polypeptide(L)'
;MPRPSSAQTETDEGTDVILLEEYERLQHQLRIIQNERQKHSEETNVKMGRYNHEIDMLEKENEELQTWLTLINSEQNRKKDMKAIEILKNILSEQDALNEQIEEVKRYNERLDAEMRKYEKMIREKQRERREQMRLEAETGELKWQIERKTSTMETNLHTKTAKFCDTLAQNEELKHEIEKLRNQRKNYMALHKKLSEKLDEINKRKTKVTQLATIAYDHRDDAKNKRLALAEKNEKDNAAYEAEVRELKRIIDHDEQLYKFMTIKSDERLEWKREAEKRRQKHGADGEIARKQQQKKIEEYTDAMHRIQEITETEEVETILRIYRRKEEDNFTIFNYVTELNNQIEDLNEEMAKLQESMKACNKSKENVEAEKHAIMHQLERQMNADKEAADADELRTTQIHKIIDQVKSQVKHLTIKLGCDVKKIKERVGSEGEDVTEENLMLYLRALEQRVDELLSIKCFSMTKGHVDSDRTEDMKSGITLSLLNAPKYSKDLVMSLPSLTDEEEEYADGQHVSLRPLSHTELVHRVVKELQRHDGVVEVPTQRSSSRGGTDVRKPKK
;
A
#
# COMPACT_ATOMS: atom_id res chain seq x y z
N MET A 1 118.72 -72.59 139.46
CA MET A 1 118.40 -74.04 139.50
C MET A 1 119.57 -74.84 138.92
N PRO A 2 119.82 -76.10 139.33
CA PRO A 2 121.15 -76.38 139.90
C PRO A 2 121.84 -77.72 139.52
N ARG A 3 123.14 -77.82 139.89
CA ARG A 3 123.91 -79.05 140.28
C ARG A 3 124.21 -80.10 139.15
N PRO A 4 125.10 -81.11 139.39
CA PRO A 4 126.46 -81.02 139.97
C PRO A 4 127.47 -82.06 139.36
N SER A 5 128.59 -82.30 140.07
CA SER A 5 129.39 -83.55 140.15
C SER A 5 130.47 -83.84 139.09
N SER A 6 131.50 -84.70 139.31
CA SER A 6 132.19 -85.33 140.48
C SER A 6 133.00 -86.56 139.93
N ALA A 7 134.08 -87.12 140.48
CA ALA A 7 135.24 -86.67 141.28
C ALA A 7 136.24 -87.87 141.39
N GLN A 8 137.43 -87.66 142.02
CA GLN A 8 138.37 -88.69 142.56
C GLN A 8 139.12 -89.59 141.54
N THR A 9 140.34 -90.10 141.75
CA THR A 9 141.50 -89.84 142.66
C THR A 9 142.81 -90.35 141.96
N GLU A 10 144.03 -90.62 142.48
CA GLU A 10 144.64 -90.85 143.82
C GLU A 10 146.19 -90.61 143.77
N THR A 11 146.93 -91.12 144.77
CA THR A 11 148.39 -91.33 144.99
C THR A 11 149.26 -91.85 143.80
N ASP A 12 150.60 -91.65 143.70
CA ASP A 12 151.60 -90.87 144.50
C ASP A 12 152.88 -90.55 143.67
N GLU A 13 153.80 -89.73 144.22
CA GLU A 13 155.19 -89.35 143.84
C GLU A 13 155.80 -89.76 142.47
N GLY A 14 156.35 -88.77 141.73
CA GLY A 14 157.24 -89.02 140.56
C GLY A 14 157.39 -87.88 139.54
N THR A 15 157.82 -86.68 139.94
CA THR A 15 157.78 -85.47 139.09
C THR A 15 158.96 -85.33 138.11
N ASP A 16 158.67 -84.93 136.86
CA ASP A 16 159.19 -83.69 136.22
C ASP A 16 159.04 -83.66 134.67
N VAL A 17 159.03 -84.81 133.98
CA VAL A 17 159.29 -84.83 132.51
C VAL A 17 158.04 -84.75 131.61
N ILE A 18 156.88 -85.23 132.05
CA ILE A 18 155.70 -85.44 131.15
C ILE A 18 154.91 -84.14 130.86
N LEU A 19 155.09 -83.09 131.67
CA LEU A 19 154.28 -81.85 131.62
C LEU A 19 154.40 -81.04 130.31
N LEU A 20 155.39 -81.33 129.46
CA LEU A 20 155.70 -80.54 128.26
C LEU A 20 154.84 -80.89 127.05
N GLU A 21 154.48 -82.17 126.84
CA GLU A 21 153.76 -82.59 125.63
C GLU A 21 152.26 -82.20 125.62
N GLU A 22 151.63 -82.07 126.80
CA GLU A 22 150.24 -81.60 126.88
C GLU A 22 150.08 -80.11 126.56
N TYR A 23 151.11 -79.30 126.83
CA TYR A 23 151.08 -77.86 126.63
C TYR A 23 150.93 -77.46 125.15
N GLU A 24 151.62 -78.14 124.24
CA GLU A 24 151.59 -77.83 122.81
C GLU A 24 150.25 -78.20 122.15
N ARG A 25 149.60 -79.30 122.58
CA ARG A 25 148.26 -79.68 122.08
C ARG A 25 147.20 -78.65 122.44
N LEU A 26 147.19 -78.14 123.67
CA LEU A 26 146.23 -77.16 124.14
C LEU A 26 146.37 -75.80 123.42
N GLN A 27 147.59 -75.37 123.08
CA GLN A 27 147.79 -74.17 122.25
C GLN A 27 147.13 -74.26 120.87
N HIS A 28 147.15 -75.44 120.23
CA HIS A 28 146.62 -75.58 118.87
C HIS A 28 145.09 -75.45 118.81
N GLN A 29 144.36 -76.07 119.75
CA GLN A 29 142.90 -75.99 119.78
C GLN A 29 142.38 -74.57 120.06
N LEU A 30 143.04 -73.81 120.93
CA LEU A 30 142.67 -72.41 121.24
C LEU A 30 142.68 -71.52 119.98
N ARG A 31 143.66 -71.70 119.08
CA ARG A 31 143.79 -70.89 117.87
C ARG A 31 142.66 -71.13 116.85
N ILE A 32 142.18 -72.36 116.72
CA ILE A 32 141.08 -72.69 115.80
C ILE A 32 139.78 -72.03 116.29
N ILE A 33 139.45 -72.19 117.58
CA ILE A 33 138.23 -71.65 118.20
C ILE A 33 138.21 -70.10 118.15
N GLN A 34 139.37 -69.43 118.28
CA GLN A 34 139.45 -67.98 118.12
C GLN A 34 139.11 -67.53 116.69
N ASN A 35 139.61 -68.21 115.66
CA ASN A 35 139.34 -67.85 114.26
C ASN A 35 137.86 -68.04 113.88
N GLU A 36 137.22 -69.14 114.32
CA GLU A 36 135.79 -69.37 114.07
C GLU A 36 134.91 -68.32 114.75
N ARG A 37 135.23 -67.97 116.01
CA ARG A 37 134.53 -66.93 116.76
C ARG A 37 134.67 -65.55 116.10
N GLN A 38 135.84 -65.22 115.55
CA GLN A 38 136.05 -63.95 114.86
C GLN A 38 135.24 -63.89 113.55
N LYS A 39 135.27 -64.95 112.74
CA LYS A 39 134.52 -65.01 111.47
C LYS A 39 133.02 -64.86 111.66
N HIS A 40 132.44 -65.47 112.69
CA HIS A 40 131.03 -65.29 113.04
C HIS A 40 130.70 -63.85 113.43
N SER A 41 131.58 -63.16 114.17
CA SER A 41 131.43 -61.75 114.54
C SER A 41 131.36 -60.86 113.30
N GLU A 42 132.31 -61.01 112.37
CA GLU A 42 132.37 -60.25 111.12
C GLU A 42 131.11 -60.47 110.26
N GLU A 43 130.64 -61.72 110.12
CA GLU A 43 129.38 -62.01 109.43
C GLU A 43 128.14 -61.38 110.09
N THR A 44 128.08 -61.31 111.42
CA THR A 44 126.95 -60.64 112.11
C THR A 44 126.97 -59.13 111.90
N ASN A 45 128.15 -58.49 111.94
CA ASN A 45 128.28 -57.05 111.73
C ASN A 45 127.91 -56.65 110.29
N VAL A 46 128.28 -57.43 109.27
CA VAL A 46 127.91 -57.18 107.86
C VAL A 46 126.42 -57.44 107.57
N LYS A 47 125.72 -58.19 108.42
CA LYS A 47 124.25 -58.34 108.37
C LYS A 47 123.57 -57.16 109.07
N MET A 48 124.01 -56.77 110.26
CA MET A 48 123.52 -55.59 110.98
C MET A 48 123.68 -54.29 110.17
N GLY A 49 124.85 -54.06 109.56
CA GLY A 49 125.08 -52.86 108.75
C GLY A 49 124.15 -52.74 107.55
N ARG A 50 123.68 -53.86 106.98
CA ARG A 50 122.68 -53.87 105.90
C ARG A 50 121.27 -53.61 106.42
N TYR A 51 120.86 -54.24 107.52
CA TYR A 51 119.54 -53.98 108.11
C TYR A 51 119.39 -52.52 108.57
N ASN A 52 120.42 -51.93 109.16
CA ASN A 52 120.40 -50.51 109.52
C ASN A 52 120.26 -49.60 108.28
N HIS A 53 120.96 -49.90 107.19
CA HIS A 53 120.86 -49.12 105.95
C HIS A 53 119.48 -49.23 105.27
N GLU A 54 118.85 -50.40 105.33
CA GLU A 54 117.46 -50.62 104.87
C GLU A 54 116.47 -49.77 105.69
N ILE A 55 116.65 -49.72 107.01
CA ILE A 55 115.85 -48.90 107.94
C ILE A 55 116.04 -47.40 107.64
N ASP A 56 117.30 -46.94 107.53
CA ASP A 56 117.64 -45.55 107.18
C ASP A 56 116.98 -45.09 105.86
N MET A 57 116.68 -46.00 104.93
CA MET A 57 116.01 -45.71 103.65
C MET A 57 114.49 -45.68 103.82
N LEU A 58 113.90 -46.67 104.50
CA LEU A 58 112.46 -46.73 104.76
C LEU A 58 111.98 -45.60 105.67
N GLU A 59 112.80 -45.15 106.61
CA GLU A 59 112.49 -43.98 107.44
C GLU A 59 112.42 -42.69 106.59
N LYS A 60 113.32 -42.51 105.62
CA LYS A 60 113.27 -41.36 104.68
C LYS A 60 112.06 -41.42 103.75
N GLU A 61 111.72 -42.58 103.19
CA GLU A 61 110.50 -42.72 102.37
C GLU A 61 109.23 -42.42 103.20
N ASN A 62 109.22 -42.82 104.47
CA ASN A 62 108.12 -42.52 105.40
C ASN A 62 108.06 -41.02 105.76
N GLU A 63 109.20 -40.36 105.99
CA GLU A 63 109.27 -38.90 106.15
C GLU A 63 108.75 -38.19 104.89
N GLU A 64 109.20 -38.58 103.69
CA GLU A 64 108.72 -38.02 102.43
C GLU A 64 107.20 -38.19 102.28
N LEU A 65 106.66 -39.40 102.46
CA LEU A 65 105.21 -39.65 102.39
C LEU A 65 104.42 -38.85 103.43
N GLN A 66 104.98 -38.61 104.63
CA GLN A 66 104.38 -37.72 105.62
C GLN A 66 104.44 -36.26 105.19
N THR A 67 105.50 -35.79 104.51
CA THR A 67 105.51 -34.44 103.91
C THR A 67 104.46 -34.30 102.80
N TRP A 68 104.27 -35.31 101.94
CA TRP A 68 103.21 -35.29 100.93
C TRP A 68 101.81 -35.28 101.56
N LEU A 69 101.55 -36.12 102.57
CA LEU A 69 100.27 -36.14 103.28
C LEU A 69 99.97 -34.84 104.02
N THR A 70 100.97 -34.19 104.62
CA THR A 70 100.82 -32.88 105.27
C THR A 70 100.75 -31.72 104.28
N LEU A 71 101.30 -31.85 103.07
CA LEU A 71 101.12 -30.88 101.99
C LEU A 71 99.72 -30.97 101.36
N ILE A 72 99.17 -32.18 101.17
CA ILE A 72 97.81 -32.40 100.66
C ILE A 72 96.77 -31.97 101.70
N ASN A 73 96.90 -32.46 102.93
CA ASN A 73 96.04 -32.03 104.06
C ASN A 73 96.40 -30.63 104.59
N SER A 74 97.33 -29.92 103.95
CA SER A 74 97.68 -28.55 104.31
C SER A 74 96.44 -27.69 104.31
N GLU A 75 96.28 -26.92 105.38
CA GLU A 75 95.13 -26.03 105.55
C GLU A 75 94.97 -25.07 104.36
N GLN A 76 96.08 -24.71 103.70
CA GLN A 76 96.10 -23.84 102.52
C GLN A 76 95.58 -24.51 101.24
N ASN A 77 95.71 -25.83 101.08
CA ASN A 77 95.12 -26.57 99.97
C ASN A 77 93.64 -26.85 100.24
N ARG A 78 93.26 -27.30 101.44
CA ARG A 78 91.84 -27.43 101.83
C ARG A 78 91.07 -26.10 101.71
N LYS A 79 91.73 -24.96 101.96
CA LYS A 79 91.20 -23.61 101.72
C LYS A 79 91.07 -23.22 100.24
N LYS A 80 91.78 -23.87 99.30
CA LYS A 80 91.54 -23.72 97.85
C LYS A 80 90.34 -24.56 97.42
N ASP A 81 90.28 -25.82 97.86
CA ASP A 81 89.22 -26.75 97.45
C ASP A 81 87.84 -26.28 97.92
N MET A 82 87.74 -25.80 99.17
CA MET A 82 86.52 -25.17 99.68
C MET A 82 86.12 -23.92 98.88
N LYS A 83 87.08 -23.13 98.38
CA LYS A 83 86.79 -21.98 97.49
C LYS A 83 86.33 -22.43 96.11
N ALA A 84 86.93 -23.47 95.54
CA ALA A 84 86.52 -24.03 94.26
C ALA A 84 85.10 -24.61 94.33
N ILE A 85 84.76 -25.32 95.42
CA ILE A 85 83.40 -25.80 95.70
C ILE A 85 82.41 -24.64 95.83
N GLU A 86 82.77 -23.56 96.54
CA GLU A 86 81.87 -22.40 96.69
C GLU A 86 81.66 -21.65 95.37
N ILE A 87 82.71 -21.51 94.54
CA ILE A 87 82.62 -20.96 93.19
C ILE A 87 81.70 -21.84 92.31
N LEU A 88 81.83 -23.17 92.38
CA LEU A 88 80.95 -24.08 91.65
C LEU A 88 79.49 -24.00 92.10
N LYS A 89 79.20 -23.86 93.39
CA LYS A 89 77.84 -23.60 93.89
C LYS A 89 77.27 -22.31 93.34
N ASN A 90 78.05 -21.23 93.34
CA ASN A 90 77.62 -19.93 92.82
C ASN A 90 77.31 -20.03 91.32
N ILE A 91 78.18 -20.67 90.53
CA ILE A 91 77.95 -20.89 89.09
C ILE A 91 76.71 -21.76 88.84
N LEU A 92 76.45 -22.80 89.64
CA LEU A 92 75.22 -23.59 89.54
C LEU A 92 73.98 -22.78 89.91
N SER A 93 74.05 -21.97 90.98
CA SER A 93 72.97 -21.05 91.37
C SER A 93 72.70 -19.98 90.31
N GLU A 94 73.73 -19.49 89.61
CA GLU A 94 73.60 -18.57 88.49
C GLU A 94 73.01 -19.28 87.26
N GLN A 95 73.43 -20.52 86.98
CA GLN A 95 72.89 -21.35 85.89
C GLN A 95 71.40 -21.65 86.10
N ASP A 96 70.97 -22.03 87.30
CA ASP A 96 69.57 -22.31 87.61
C ASP A 96 68.71 -21.05 87.53
N ALA A 97 69.20 -19.91 88.01
CA ALA A 97 68.51 -18.62 87.86
C ALA A 97 68.38 -18.19 86.39
N LEU A 98 69.40 -18.43 85.55
CA LEU A 98 69.35 -18.19 84.11
C LEU A 98 68.38 -19.16 83.40
N ASN A 99 68.34 -20.43 83.81
CA ASN A 99 67.37 -21.40 83.31
C ASN A 99 65.93 -20.98 83.62
N GLU A 100 65.66 -20.51 84.84
CA GLU A 100 64.34 -20.02 85.24
C GLU A 100 63.92 -18.80 84.40
N GLN A 101 64.80 -17.82 84.21
CA GLN A 101 64.56 -16.68 83.31
C GLN A 101 64.30 -17.11 81.86
N ILE A 102 65.03 -18.11 81.34
CA ILE A 102 64.82 -18.67 80.00
C ILE A 102 63.42 -19.31 79.89
N GLU A 103 62.96 -20.04 80.91
CA GLU A 103 61.60 -20.61 80.94
C GLU A 103 60.51 -19.54 81.08
N GLU A 104 60.73 -18.46 81.83
CA GLU A 104 59.80 -17.32 81.86
C GLU A 104 59.68 -16.65 80.48
N VAL A 105 60.80 -16.44 79.79
CA VAL A 105 60.84 -15.88 78.43
C VAL A 105 60.18 -16.82 77.41
N LYS A 106 60.39 -18.14 77.51
CA LYS A 106 59.65 -19.13 76.69
C LYS A 106 58.14 -19.03 76.92
N ARG A 107 57.68 -19.07 78.16
CA ARG A 107 56.25 -18.91 78.51
C ARG A 107 55.68 -17.56 78.06
N TYR A 108 56.49 -16.50 78.02
CA TYR A 108 56.09 -15.21 77.46
C TYR A 108 55.95 -15.26 75.93
N ASN A 109 56.92 -15.84 75.23
CA ASN A 109 56.86 -16.04 73.78
C ASN A 109 55.68 -16.95 73.37
N GLU A 110 55.39 -18.03 74.11
CA GLU A 110 54.23 -18.90 73.85
C GLU A 110 52.89 -18.16 73.99
N ARG A 111 52.79 -17.21 74.94
CA ARG A 111 51.62 -16.34 75.09
C ARG A 111 51.50 -15.35 73.93
N LEU A 112 52.60 -14.71 73.52
CA LEU A 112 52.65 -13.86 72.33
C LEU A 112 52.28 -14.61 71.06
N ASP A 113 52.81 -15.82 70.85
CA ASP A 113 52.46 -16.71 69.74
C ASP A 113 50.97 -17.06 69.73
N ALA A 114 50.41 -17.38 70.90
CA ALA A 114 48.98 -17.65 71.04
C ALA A 114 48.12 -16.41 70.76
N GLU A 115 48.61 -15.20 71.01
CA GLU A 115 47.93 -13.94 70.68
C GLU A 115 48.08 -13.57 69.19
N MET A 116 49.27 -13.69 68.60
CA MET A 116 49.48 -13.55 67.16
C MET A 116 48.54 -14.48 66.38
N ARG A 117 48.48 -15.77 66.76
CA ARG A 117 47.58 -16.75 66.12
C ARG A 117 46.09 -16.43 66.30
N LYS A 118 45.68 -15.65 67.33
CA LYS A 118 44.31 -15.11 67.45
C LYS A 118 44.10 -13.95 66.48
N TYR A 119 44.99 -12.96 66.48
CA TYR A 119 44.89 -11.80 65.60
C TYR A 119 44.97 -12.19 64.11
N GLU A 120 45.84 -13.13 63.73
CA GLU A 120 45.89 -13.72 62.39
C GLU A 120 44.57 -14.39 61.95
N LYS A 121 43.84 -15.02 62.88
CA LYS A 121 42.51 -15.59 62.58
C LYS A 121 41.51 -14.47 62.34
N MET A 122 41.45 -13.47 63.23
CA MET A 122 40.57 -12.31 63.09
C MET A 122 40.85 -11.52 61.80
N ILE A 123 42.12 -11.33 61.44
CA ILE A 123 42.54 -10.67 60.19
C ILE A 123 42.08 -11.48 58.98
N ARG A 124 42.30 -12.81 58.96
CA ARG A 124 41.84 -13.68 57.85
C ARG A 124 40.31 -13.68 57.72
N GLU A 125 39.60 -13.65 58.84
CA GLU A 125 38.14 -13.58 58.89
C GLU A 125 37.62 -12.24 58.35
N LYS A 126 38.14 -11.11 58.82
CA LYS A 126 37.79 -9.77 58.29
C LYS A 126 38.19 -9.59 56.82
N GLN A 127 39.31 -10.18 56.39
CA GLN A 127 39.69 -10.23 54.98
C GLN A 127 38.77 -11.14 54.16
N ARG A 128 38.15 -12.18 54.73
CA ARG A 128 37.13 -13.00 54.06
C ARG A 128 35.84 -12.19 53.93
N GLU A 129 35.33 -11.64 55.03
CA GLU A 129 34.13 -10.78 55.04
C GLU A 129 34.22 -9.66 53.99
N ARG A 130 35.33 -8.90 53.95
CA ARG A 130 35.52 -7.82 52.97
C ARG A 130 35.54 -8.33 51.52
N ARG A 131 36.09 -9.52 51.26
CA ARG A 131 36.05 -10.13 49.91
C ARG A 131 34.65 -10.59 49.53
N GLU A 132 33.90 -11.11 50.49
CA GLU A 132 32.51 -11.55 50.32
C GLU A 132 31.58 -10.35 50.08
N GLN A 133 31.77 -9.26 50.83
CA GLN A 133 31.13 -7.95 50.60
C GLN A 133 31.46 -7.37 49.22
N MET A 134 32.74 -7.24 48.84
CA MET A 134 33.11 -6.72 47.51
C MET A 134 32.54 -7.55 46.36
N ARG A 135 32.38 -8.87 46.54
CA ARG A 135 31.75 -9.75 45.53
C ARG A 135 30.26 -9.45 45.40
N LEU A 136 29.55 -9.27 46.52
CA LEU A 136 28.14 -8.90 46.56
C LEU A 136 27.88 -7.47 46.06
N GLU A 137 28.77 -6.52 46.35
CA GLU A 137 28.73 -5.16 45.83
C GLU A 137 28.94 -5.13 44.30
N ALA A 138 29.84 -5.96 43.77
CA ALA A 138 30.01 -6.13 42.33
C ALA A 138 28.78 -6.79 41.67
N GLU A 139 28.25 -7.88 42.23
CA GLU A 139 27.04 -8.57 41.74
C GLU A 139 25.80 -7.66 41.75
N THR A 140 25.61 -6.88 42.82
CA THR A 140 24.49 -5.92 42.91
C THR A 140 24.70 -4.70 42.02
N GLY A 141 25.94 -4.24 41.82
CA GLY A 141 26.28 -3.19 40.85
C GLY A 141 26.00 -3.59 39.40
N GLU A 142 26.41 -4.80 39.02
CA GLU A 142 26.12 -5.44 37.72
C GLU A 142 24.60 -5.53 37.48
N LEU A 143 23.85 -6.07 38.45
CA LEU A 143 22.39 -6.15 38.38
C LEU A 143 21.73 -4.76 38.28
N LYS A 144 22.19 -3.77 39.05
CA LYS A 144 21.69 -2.40 39.03
C LYS A 144 21.93 -1.75 37.66
N TRP A 145 23.12 -1.89 37.09
CA TRP A 145 23.44 -1.39 35.75
C TRP A 145 22.59 -2.06 34.66
N GLN A 146 22.37 -3.38 34.74
CA GLN A 146 21.48 -4.09 33.82
C GLN A 146 20.02 -3.64 33.93
N ILE A 147 19.54 -3.31 35.15
CA ILE A 147 18.21 -2.75 35.37
C ILE A 147 18.14 -1.33 34.79
N GLU A 148 19.08 -0.43 35.12
CA GLU A 148 19.13 0.95 34.62
C GLU A 148 19.19 0.99 33.09
N ARG A 149 19.99 0.12 32.46
CA ARG A 149 20.08 0.02 31.00
C ARG A 149 18.79 -0.52 30.36
N LYS A 150 18.09 -1.45 31.02
CA LYS A 150 16.75 -1.90 30.58
C LYS A 150 15.71 -0.78 30.72
N THR A 151 15.69 -0.07 31.84
CA THR A 151 14.82 1.10 32.07
C THR A 151 15.03 2.16 31.01
N SER A 152 16.27 2.61 30.77
CA SER A 152 16.61 3.60 29.75
C SER A 152 16.23 3.15 28.33
N THR A 153 16.34 1.85 28.03
CA THR A 153 15.87 1.28 26.75
C THR A 153 14.35 1.32 26.64
N MET A 154 13.63 1.01 27.72
CA MET A 154 12.16 1.07 27.79
C MET A 154 11.64 2.51 27.72
N GLU A 155 12.30 3.46 28.38
CA GLU A 155 12.01 4.90 28.29
C GLU A 155 12.23 5.41 26.86
N THR A 156 13.36 5.09 26.24
CA THR A 156 13.65 5.46 24.84
C THR A 156 12.61 4.87 23.88
N ASN A 157 12.21 3.61 24.07
CA ASN A 157 11.14 2.97 23.32
C ASN A 157 9.78 3.66 23.56
N LEU A 158 9.45 4.02 24.80
CA LEU A 158 8.23 4.74 25.15
C LEU A 158 8.20 6.11 24.48
N HIS A 159 9.25 6.92 24.61
CA HIS A 159 9.38 8.21 23.93
C HIS A 159 9.26 8.07 22.40
N THR A 160 9.88 7.05 21.80
CA THR A 160 9.78 6.77 20.36
C THR A 160 8.35 6.39 19.94
N LYS A 161 7.59 5.69 20.79
CA LYS A 161 6.17 5.34 20.55
C LYS A 161 5.25 6.55 20.74
N THR A 162 5.47 7.35 21.79
CA THR A 162 4.71 8.58 22.07
C THR A 162 4.94 9.63 20.98
N ALA A 163 6.18 9.81 20.50
CA ALA A 163 6.48 10.69 19.37
C ALA A 163 5.68 10.28 18.12
N LYS A 164 5.76 9.00 17.72
CA LYS A 164 5.00 8.46 16.58
C LYS A 164 3.48 8.58 16.76
N PHE A 165 2.98 8.47 17.99
CA PHE A 165 1.57 8.72 18.28
C PHE A 165 1.20 10.20 18.06
N CYS A 166 2.00 11.15 18.56
CA CYS A 166 1.84 12.58 18.28
C CYS A 166 1.92 12.89 16.77
N ASP A 167 2.86 12.28 16.04
CA ASP A 167 2.97 12.41 14.58
C ASP A 167 1.69 11.96 13.88
N THR A 168 1.14 10.79 14.25
CA THR A 168 -0.14 10.31 13.70
C THR A 168 -1.34 11.16 14.10
N LEU A 169 -1.34 11.80 15.27
CA LEU A 169 -2.37 12.77 15.66
C LEU A 169 -2.28 14.06 14.84
N ALA A 170 -1.08 14.57 14.58
CA ALA A 170 -0.87 15.75 13.73
C ALA A 170 -1.36 15.49 12.30
N GLN A 171 -1.01 14.34 11.72
CA GLN A 171 -1.52 13.90 10.41
C GLN A 171 -3.05 13.73 10.41
N ASN A 172 -3.63 13.23 11.51
CA ASN A 172 -5.08 13.10 11.64
C ASN A 172 -5.79 14.47 11.68
N GLU A 173 -5.22 15.46 12.37
CA GLU A 173 -5.72 16.85 12.33
C GLU A 173 -5.56 17.49 10.95
N GLU A 174 -4.44 17.30 10.26
CA GLU A 174 -4.25 17.80 8.89
C GLU A 174 -5.30 17.22 7.93
N LEU A 175 -5.55 15.91 7.99
CA LEU A 175 -6.60 15.24 7.21
C LEU A 175 -8.01 15.74 7.58
N LYS A 176 -8.31 16.05 8.86
CA LYS A 176 -9.57 16.70 9.24
C LYS A 176 -9.72 18.08 8.61
N HIS A 177 -8.67 18.88 8.61
CA HIS A 177 -8.67 20.22 8.00
C HIS A 177 -8.86 20.14 6.48
N GLU A 178 -8.25 19.15 5.81
CA GLU A 178 -8.49 18.90 4.39
C GLU A 178 -9.93 18.42 4.11
N ILE A 179 -10.45 17.47 4.89
CA ILE A 179 -11.85 17.02 4.77
C ILE A 179 -12.82 18.20 4.93
N GLU A 180 -12.59 19.11 5.89
CA GLU A 180 -13.46 20.26 6.12
C GLU A 180 -13.29 21.35 5.03
N LYS A 181 -12.08 21.54 4.50
CA LYS A 181 -11.83 22.36 3.30
C LYS A 181 -12.61 21.82 2.08
N LEU A 182 -12.54 20.50 1.83
CA LEU A 182 -13.27 19.83 0.75
C LEU A 182 -14.79 19.90 0.93
N ARG A 183 -15.30 19.76 2.16
CA ARG A 183 -16.72 19.96 2.49
C ARG A 183 -17.19 21.38 2.18
N ASN A 184 -16.41 22.40 2.58
CA ASN A 184 -16.76 23.79 2.30
C ASN A 184 -16.66 24.14 0.81
N GLN A 185 -15.70 23.56 0.08
CA GLN A 185 -15.67 23.62 -1.38
C GLN A 185 -16.93 22.98 -2.00
N ARG A 186 -17.29 21.74 -1.62
CA ARG A 186 -18.51 21.06 -2.09
C ARG A 186 -19.78 21.86 -1.81
N LYS A 187 -19.89 22.47 -0.63
CA LYS A 187 -21.00 23.37 -0.24
C LYS A 187 -21.08 24.59 -1.17
N ASN A 188 -19.95 25.20 -1.50
CA ASN A 188 -19.88 26.32 -2.44
C ASN A 188 -20.24 25.90 -3.88
N TYR A 189 -19.75 24.74 -4.35
CA TYR A 189 -20.13 24.18 -5.65
C TYR A 189 -21.62 23.87 -5.73
N MET A 190 -22.22 23.26 -4.71
CA MET A 190 -23.66 22.99 -4.66
C MET A 190 -24.49 24.29 -4.67
N ALA A 191 -24.04 25.33 -3.95
CA ALA A 191 -24.69 26.65 -3.96
C ALA A 191 -24.57 27.37 -5.33
N LEU A 192 -23.45 27.19 -6.04
CA LEU A 192 -23.26 27.70 -7.40
C LEU A 192 -24.11 26.91 -8.42
N HIS A 193 -24.09 25.59 -8.36
CA HIS A 193 -24.90 24.71 -9.21
C HIS A 193 -26.39 25.02 -9.08
N LYS A 194 -26.90 25.19 -7.85
CA LYS A 194 -28.30 25.60 -7.64
C LYS A 194 -28.62 26.92 -8.34
N LYS A 195 -27.78 27.95 -8.20
CA LYS A 195 -27.97 29.25 -8.89
C LYS A 195 -27.93 29.13 -10.41
N LEU A 196 -27.07 28.25 -10.95
CA LEU A 196 -27.00 27.99 -12.40
C LEU A 196 -28.24 27.24 -12.91
N SER A 197 -28.74 26.26 -12.16
CA SER A 197 -30.01 25.56 -12.45
C SER A 197 -31.19 26.53 -12.43
N GLU A 198 -31.30 27.37 -11.40
CA GLU A 198 -32.33 28.41 -11.30
C GLU A 198 -32.29 29.38 -12.50
N LYS A 199 -31.10 29.73 -12.98
CA LYS A 199 -30.92 30.56 -14.19
C LYS A 199 -31.25 29.83 -15.48
N LEU A 200 -30.93 28.55 -15.60
CA LEU A 200 -31.32 27.71 -16.73
C LEU A 200 -32.85 27.58 -16.82
N ASP A 201 -33.54 27.36 -15.70
CA ASP A 201 -35.00 27.36 -15.62
C ASP A 201 -35.61 28.71 -15.99
N GLU A 202 -35.01 29.81 -15.54
CA GLU A 202 -35.43 31.18 -15.88
C GLU A 202 -35.29 31.46 -17.39
N ILE A 203 -34.21 30.95 -18.02
CA ILE A 203 -33.98 31.04 -19.47
C ILE A 203 -34.96 30.14 -20.23
N ASN A 204 -35.19 28.90 -19.79
CA ASN A 204 -36.14 27.99 -20.42
C ASN A 204 -37.58 28.53 -20.35
N LYS A 205 -37.99 29.10 -19.22
CA LYS A 205 -39.29 29.79 -19.08
C LYS A 205 -39.41 30.99 -20.02
N ARG A 206 -38.33 31.77 -20.22
CA ARG A 206 -38.29 32.83 -21.25
C ARG A 206 -38.40 32.27 -22.67
N LYS A 207 -37.65 31.21 -23.00
CA LYS A 207 -37.68 30.53 -24.31
C LYS A 207 -39.11 30.10 -24.65
N THR A 208 -39.76 29.34 -23.76
CA THR A 208 -41.15 28.90 -23.94
C THR A 208 -42.12 30.07 -24.13
N LYS A 209 -41.98 31.15 -23.35
CA LYS A 209 -42.82 32.36 -23.52
C LYS A 209 -42.60 33.05 -24.87
N VAL A 210 -41.36 33.12 -25.36
CA VAL A 210 -41.06 33.67 -26.69
C VAL A 210 -41.63 32.77 -27.78
N THR A 211 -41.54 31.44 -27.65
CA THR A 211 -42.18 30.49 -28.58
C THR A 211 -43.70 30.67 -28.62
N GLN A 212 -44.36 30.77 -27.46
CA GLN A 212 -45.81 31.00 -27.37
C GLN A 212 -46.22 32.33 -28.03
N LEU A 213 -45.48 33.41 -27.80
CA LEU A 213 -45.73 34.70 -28.44
C LEU A 213 -45.50 34.65 -29.96
N ALA A 214 -44.53 33.85 -30.43
CA ALA A 214 -44.31 33.63 -31.86
C ALA A 214 -45.45 32.83 -32.50
N THR A 215 -45.96 31.78 -31.85
CA THR A 215 -47.16 31.04 -32.31
C THR A 215 -48.36 31.97 -32.47
N ILE A 216 -48.71 32.74 -31.43
CA ILE A 216 -49.83 33.71 -31.48
C ILE A 216 -49.64 34.73 -32.60
N ALA A 217 -48.40 35.18 -32.86
CA ALA A 217 -48.11 36.09 -33.96
C ALA A 217 -48.24 35.44 -35.35
N TYR A 218 -47.93 34.14 -35.49
CA TYR A 218 -48.21 33.38 -36.71
C TYR A 218 -49.70 33.15 -36.92
N ASP A 219 -50.43 32.78 -35.86
CA ASP A 219 -51.88 32.60 -35.89
C ASP A 219 -52.54 33.88 -36.39
N HIS A 220 -52.26 35.04 -35.77
CA HIS A 220 -52.78 36.35 -36.20
C HIS A 220 -52.38 36.73 -37.64
N ARG A 221 -51.16 36.39 -38.09
CA ARG A 221 -50.72 36.64 -39.47
C ARG A 221 -51.52 35.82 -40.47
N ASP A 222 -51.77 34.55 -40.16
CA ASP A 222 -52.45 33.64 -41.08
C ASP A 222 -53.96 33.87 -41.06
N ASP A 223 -54.52 34.30 -39.93
CA ASP A 223 -55.87 34.89 -39.80
C ASP A 223 -56.05 36.11 -40.73
N ALA A 224 -55.08 37.03 -40.73
CA ALA A 224 -55.08 38.21 -41.61
C ALA A 224 -54.88 37.84 -43.10
N LYS A 225 -54.03 36.83 -43.38
CA LYS A 225 -53.83 36.27 -44.73
C LYS A 225 -55.13 35.67 -45.28
N ASN A 226 -55.86 34.91 -44.46
CA ASN A 226 -57.12 34.27 -44.84
C ASN A 226 -58.22 35.32 -45.09
N LYS A 227 -58.34 36.32 -44.21
CA LYS A 227 -59.24 37.48 -44.40
C LYS A 227 -58.93 38.24 -45.70
N ARG A 228 -57.65 38.45 -46.00
CA ARG A 228 -57.20 39.08 -47.27
C ARG A 228 -57.53 38.22 -48.50
N LEU A 229 -57.41 36.89 -48.41
CA LEU A 229 -57.76 35.99 -49.51
C LEU A 229 -59.26 35.99 -49.78
N ALA A 230 -60.10 35.85 -48.76
CA ALA A 230 -61.56 35.90 -48.91
C ALA A 230 -62.06 37.26 -49.47
N LEU A 231 -61.44 38.37 -49.07
CA LEU A 231 -61.73 39.69 -49.66
C LEU A 231 -61.28 39.80 -51.13
N ALA A 232 -60.14 39.20 -51.49
CA ALA A 232 -59.67 39.18 -52.88
C ALA A 232 -60.59 38.34 -53.77
N GLU A 233 -60.99 37.15 -53.32
CA GLU A 233 -61.91 36.26 -54.02
C GLU A 233 -63.30 36.91 -54.19
N LYS A 234 -63.81 37.60 -53.15
CA LYS A 234 -65.06 38.38 -53.27
C LYS A 234 -64.90 39.49 -54.31
N ASN A 235 -63.81 40.26 -54.26
CA ASN A 235 -63.55 41.34 -55.22
C ASN A 235 -63.40 40.82 -56.67
N GLU A 236 -62.85 39.62 -56.85
CA GLU A 236 -62.78 38.94 -58.15
C GLU A 236 -64.17 38.55 -58.67
N LYS A 237 -65.04 37.99 -57.81
CA LYS A 237 -66.45 37.69 -58.15
C LYS A 237 -67.26 38.95 -58.42
N ASP A 238 -67.13 39.99 -57.59
CA ASP A 238 -67.79 41.28 -57.77
C ASP A 238 -67.34 41.95 -59.09
N ASN A 239 -66.04 41.90 -59.43
CA ASN A 239 -65.52 42.36 -60.73
C ASN A 239 -66.06 41.54 -61.91
N ALA A 240 -66.07 40.21 -61.82
CA ALA A 240 -66.56 39.33 -62.89
C ALA A 240 -68.07 39.54 -63.16
N ALA A 241 -68.85 39.81 -62.12
CA ALA A 241 -70.25 40.22 -62.25
C ALA A 241 -70.39 41.59 -62.94
N TYR A 242 -69.63 42.60 -62.50
CA TYR A 242 -69.60 43.91 -63.14
C TYR A 242 -69.17 43.84 -64.62
N GLU A 243 -68.18 43.01 -64.97
CA GLU A 243 -67.79 42.77 -66.36
C GLU A 243 -68.88 42.04 -67.16
N ALA A 244 -69.73 41.23 -66.54
CA ALA A 244 -70.89 40.63 -67.19
C ALA A 244 -72.00 41.68 -67.44
N GLU A 245 -72.33 42.51 -66.45
CA GLU A 245 -73.28 43.62 -66.59
C GLU A 245 -72.83 44.61 -67.68
N VAL A 246 -71.56 45.02 -67.69
CA VAL A 246 -70.99 45.91 -68.71
C VAL A 246 -71.00 45.28 -70.11
N ARG A 247 -70.89 43.95 -70.24
CA ARG A 247 -71.05 43.25 -71.52
C ARG A 247 -72.51 43.20 -71.98
N GLU A 248 -73.46 43.02 -71.05
CA GLU A 248 -74.88 42.98 -71.40
C GLU A 248 -75.41 44.37 -71.76
N LEU A 249 -75.03 45.41 -71.01
CA LEU A 249 -75.34 46.80 -71.35
C LEU A 249 -74.78 47.18 -72.73
N LYS A 250 -73.57 46.70 -73.09
CA LYS A 250 -73.02 46.87 -74.45
C LYS A 250 -73.84 46.14 -75.51
N ARG A 251 -74.26 44.89 -75.27
CA ARG A 251 -75.16 44.15 -76.19
C ARG A 251 -76.49 44.86 -76.41
N ILE A 252 -77.08 45.44 -75.36
CA ILE A 252 -78.32 46.23 -75.45
C ILE A 252 -78.08 47.49 -76.29
N ILE A 253 -76.96 48.20 -76.06
CA ILE A 253 -76.58 49.37 -76.87
C ILE A 253 -76.32 48.99 -78.34
N ASP A 254 -75.60 47.89 -78.60
CA ASP A 254 -75.31 47.40 -79.95
C ASP A 254 -76.60 46.94 -80.67
N HIS A 255 -77.53 46.33 -79.94
CA HIS A 255 -78.86 45.98 -80.44
C HIS A 255 -79.68 47.22 -80.76
N ASP A 256 -79.71 48.21 -79.87
CA ASP A 256 -80.50 49.43 -80.05
C ASP A 256 -79.89 50.33 -81.14
N GLU A 257 -78.57 50.33 -81.33
CA GLU A 257 -77.91 50.98 -82.45
C GLU A 257 -78.21 50.24 -83.78
N GLN A 258 -78.24 48.91 -83.78
CA GLN A 258 -78.70 48.12 -84.93
C GLN A 258 -80.18 48.35 -85.23
N LEU A 259 -81.04 48.45 -84.21
CA LEU A 259 -82.46 48.76 -84.35
C LEU A 259 -82.66 50.19 -84.84
N TYR A 260 -81.85 51.16 -84.38
CA TYR A 260 -81.85 52.54 -84.87
C TYR A 260 -81.40 52.61 -86.34
N LYS A 261 -80.33 51.90 -86.71
CA LYS A 261 -79.87 51.76 -88.10
C LYS A 261 -80.94 51.10 -88.96
N PHE A 262 -81.56 50.02 -88.49
CA PHE A 262 -82.64 49.32 -89.18
C PHE A 262 -83.90 50.19 -89.30
N MET A 263 -84.28 50.95 -88.27
CA MET A 263 -85.42 51.87 -88.31
C MET A 263 -85.14 53.08 -89.22
N THR A 264 -83.91 53.60 -89.24
CA THR A 264 -83.50 54.63 -90.20
C THR A 264 -83.55 54.07 -91.63
N ILE A 265 -82.91 52.92 -91.90
CA ILE A 265 -82.97 52.25 -93.21
C ILE A 265 -84.42 51.88 -93.58
N LYS A 266 -85.27 51.44 -92.64
CA LYS A 266 -86.70 51.17 -92.89
C LYS A 266 -87.54 52.43 -93.04
N SER A 267 -87.13 53.55 -92.46
CA SER A 267 -87.76 54.86 -92.64
C SER A 267 -87.39 55.45 -94.00
N ASP A 268 -86.11 55.36 -94.38
CA ASP A 268 -85.60 55.76 -95.68
C ASP A 268 -86.12 54.85 -96.78
N GLU A 269 -86.10 53.52 -96.62
CA GLU A 269 -86.83 52.58 -97.49
C GLU A 269 -88.32 52.92 -97.50
N ARG A 270 -88.98 53.25 -96.38
CA ARG A 270 -90.39 53.71 -96.42
C ARG A 270 -90.54 55.06 -97.10
N LEU A 271 -89.51 55.90 -97.20
CA LEU A 271 -89.54 57.17 -97.90
C LEU A 271 -89.25 56.99 -99.40
N GLU A 272 -88.38 56.04 -99.74
CA GLU A 272 -88.05 55.52 -101.08
C GLU A 272 -89.27 54.79 -101.65
N TRP A 273 -89.77 53.75 -100.97
CA TRP A 273 -91.01 53.04 -101.26
C TRP A 273 -92.25 53.91 -101.08
N LYS A 274 -92.25 55.02 -100.33
CA LYS A 274 -93.35 55.99 -100.42
C LYS A 274 -93.22 56.78 -101.72
N ARG A 275 -92.06 57.39 -102.02
CA ARG A 275 -91.81 58.05 -103.32
C ARG A 275 -92.03 57.12 -104.51
N GLU A 276 -91.78 55.83 -104.37
CA GLU A 276 -91.87 54.85 -105.44
C GLU A 276 -93.20 54.08 -105.45
N ALA A 277 -93.88 53.84 -104.33
CA ALA A 277 -95.27 53.40 -104.33
C ALA A 277 -96.25 54.56 -104.60
N GLU A 278 -95.83 55.82 -104.50
CA GLU A 278 -96.56 56.99 -105.01
C GLU A 278 -96.40 57.07 -106.54
N LYS A 279 -95.21 56.75 -107.07
CA LYS A 279 -94.97 56.53 -108.52
C LYS A 279 -95.59 55.22 -109.07
N ARG A 280 -95.68 54.14 -108.28
CA ARG A 280 -96.24 52.83 -108.67
C ARG A 280 -97.75 52.72 -108.40
N ARG A 281 -98.33 53.38 -107.38
CA ARG A 281 -99.80 53.54 -107.28
C ARG A 281 -100.38 54.34 -108.45
N GLN A 282 -99.57 55.17 -109.11
CA GLN A 282 -99.93 55.80 -110.39
C GLN A 282 -99.78 54.86 -111.61
N LYS A 283 -99.19 53.66 -111.45
CA LYS A 283 -98.87 52.70 -112.52
C LYS A 283 -98.92 51.23 -112.03
N HIS A 284 -100.13 50.70 -111.90
CA HIS A 284 -100.53 49.34 -111.46
C HIS A 284 -100.55 49.12 -109.94
N GLY A 285 -101.58 48.41 -109.47
CA GLY A 285 -101.77 48.04 -108.07
C GLY A 285 -102.00 46.54 -107.90
N ALA A 286 -102.19 46.14 -106.64
CA ALA A 286 -102.57 44.80 -106.20
C ALA A 286 -101.64 43.66 -106.66
N ASP A 287 -100.59 43.40 -105.87
CA ASP A 287 -100.34 42.03 -105.44
C ASP A 287 -99.81 42.00 -104.00
N GLY A 288 -100.29 41.05 -103.20
CA GLY A 288 -100.07 41.00 -101.75
C GLY A 288 -100.35 39.65 -101.10
N GLU A 289 -100.69 38.61 -101.88
CA GLU A 289 -101.02 37.30 -101.32
C GLU A 289 -99.80 36.53 -100.77
N ILE A 290 -98.62 36.77 -101.34
CA ILE A 290 -97.45 35.89 -101.15
C ILE A 290 -96.96 35.92 -99.69
N ALA A 291 -96.92 37.09 -99.06
CA ALA A 291 -96.54 37.22 -97.64
C ALA A 291 -97.56 36.54 -96.71
N ARG A 292 -98.86 36.64 -97.03
CA ARG A 292 -99.95 36.04 -96.23
C ARG A 292 -99.86 34.51 -96.20
N LYS A 293 -99.45 33.89 -97.32
CA LYS A 293 -99.23 32.44 -97.43
C LYS A 293 -98.02 31.92 -96.62
N GLN A 294 -97.03 32.77 -96.31
CA GLN A 294 -95.93 32.41 -95.39
C GLN A 294 -96.31 32.56 -93.92
N GLN A 295 -97.09 33.59 -93.58
CA GLN A 295 -97.63 33.77 -92.22
C GLN A 295 -98.49 32.56 -91.82
N GLN A 296 -99.32 32.06 -92.74
CA GLN A 296 -100.23 30.94 -92.52
C GLN A 296 -99.50 29.66 -92.08
N LYS A 297 -98.40 29.29 -92.76
CA LYS A 297 -97.65 28.05 -92.46
C LYS A 297 -97.05 28.00 -91.06
N LYS A 298 -96.56 29.14 -90.55
CA LYS A 298 -96.05 29.20 -89.18
C LYS A 298 -97.17 29.12 -88.14
N ILE A 299 -98.37 29.59 -88.48
CA ILE A 299 -99.55 29.41 -87.63
C ILE A 299 -99.94 27.92 -87.61
N GLU A 300 -99.94 27.26 -88.76
CA GLU A 300 -100.18 25.80 -88.90
C GLU A 300 -99.18 24.99 -88.05
N GLU A 301 -97.87 25.26 -88.15
CA GLU A 301 -96.81 24.64 -87.35
C GLU A 301 -97.02 24.80 -85.82
N TYR A 302 -97.45 25.98 -85.36
CA TYR A 302 -97.74 26.20 -83.94
C TYR A 302 -99.08 25.60 -83.49
N THR A 303 -100.08 25.50 -84.36
CA THR A 303 -101.34 24.80 -84.02
C THR A 303 -101.15 23.30 -83.91
N ASP A 304 -100.34 22.68 -84.77
CA ASP A 304 -100.01 21.25 -84.68
C ASP A 304 -99.26 20.93 -83.38
N ALA A 305 -98.31 21.79 -82.98
CA ALA A 305 -97.61 21.67 -81.71
C ALA A 305 -98.56 21.83 -80.50
N MET A 306 -99.51 22.77 -80.56
CA MET A 306 -100.51 22.97 -79.50
C MET A 306 -101.47 21.78 -79.40
N HIS A 307 -101.98 21.27 -80.53
CA HIS A 307 -102.88 20.11 -80.58
C HIS A 307 -102.22 18.87 -79.96
N ARG A 308 -100.93 18.66 -80.27
CA ARG A 308 -100.14 17.56 -79.69
C ARG A 308 -99.89 17.68 -78.19
N ILE A 309 -99.89 18.90 -77.65
CA ILE A 309 -99.84 19.14 -76.19
C ILE A 309 -101.22 18.94 -75.56
N GLN A 310 -102.31 19.34 -76.22
CA GLN A 310 -103.68 19.07 -75.79
C GLN A 310 -103.96 17.56 -75.72
N GLU A 311 -103.54 16.79 -76.73
CA GLU A 311 -103.60 15.31 -76.74
C GLU A 311 -102.90 14.67 -75.53
N ILE A 312 -101.75 15.20 -75.11
CA ILE A 312 -100.95 14.65 -73.99
C ILE A 312 -101.47 15.11 -72.62
N THR A 313 -102.15 16.26 -72.56
CA THR A 313 -102.59 16.89 -71.29
C THR A 313 -104.08 16.69 -71.01
N GLU A 314 -104.82 15.98 -71.88
CA GLU A 314 -106.26 15.66 -71.79
C GLU A 314 -107.18 16.85 -71.44
N THR A 315 -106.75 18.08 -71.77
CA THR A 315 -107.42 19.33 -71.39
C THR A 315 -107.38 20.34 -72.53
N GLU A 316 -108.54 20.91 -72.87
CA GLU A 316 -108.67 21.83 -74.00
C GLU A 316 -108.23 23.27 -73.67
N GLU A 317 -108.26 23.65 -72.39
CA GLU A 317 -107.97 25.01 -71.92
C GLU A 317 -106.45 25.28 -71.80
N VAL A 318 -105.92 26.05 -72.76
CA VAL A 318 -104.50 26.44 -72.84
C VAL A 318 -103.97 27.09 -71.55
N GLU A 319 -104.79 27.86 -70.83
CA GLU A 319 -104.35 28.46 -69.55
C GLU A 319 -104.12 27.40 -68.47
N THR A 320 -104.96 26.37 -68.40
CA THR A 320 -104.77 25.24 -67.47
C THR A 320 -103.57 24.39 -67.88
N ILE A 321 -103.30 24.17 -69.18
CA ILE A 321 -102.05 23.54 -69.65
C ILE A 321 -100.83 24.35 -69.18
N LEU A 322 -100.82 25.67 -69.39
CA LEU A 322 -99.71 26.54 -68.96
C LEU A 322 -99.53 26.55 -67.44
N ARG A 323 -100.62 26.45 -66.67
CA ARG A 323 -100.61 26.34 -65.20
C ARG A 323 -100.02 25.00 -64.73
N ILE A 324 -100.35 23.90 -65.41
CA ILE A 324 -99.76 22.57 -65.16
C ILE A 324 -98.28 22.55 -65.55
N TYR A 325 -97.92 23.09 -66.72
CA TYR A 325 -96.53 23.16 -67.18
C TYR A 325 -95.67 23.98 -66.22
N ARG A 326 -96.10 25.19 -65.84
CA ARG A 326 -95.35 26.02 -64.88
C ARG A 326 -95.18 25.33 -63.54
N ARG A 327 -96.22 24.66 -63.03
CA ARG A 327 -96.10 23.86 -61.81
C ARG A 327 -95.12 22.69 -61.97
N LYS A 328 -95.03 22.06 -63.15
CA LYS A 328 -94.02 21.03 -63.45
C LYS A 328 -92.61 21.58 -63.64
N GLU A 329 -92.48 22.80 -64.13
CA GLU A 329 -91.22 23.54 -64.19
C GLU A 329 -90.74 23.92 -62.78
N GLU A 330 -91.64 24.39 -61.91
CA GLU A 330 -91.40 24.63 -60.48
C GLU A 330 -91.05 23.33 -59.73
N ASP A 331 -91.84 22.26 -59.87
CA ASP A 331 -91.55 20.92 -59.32
C ASP A 331 -90.13 20.48 -59.74
N ASN A 332 -89.83 20.50 -61.06
CA ASN A 332 -88.53 20.10 -61.61
C ASN A 332 -87.38 21.00 -61.12
N PHE A 333 -87.59 22.31 -60.97
CA PHE A 333 -86.57 23.23 -60.45
C PHE A 333 -86.25 22.95 -58.98
N THR A 334 -87.26 22.63 -58.15
CA THR A 334 -86.99 22.20 -56.76
C THR A 334 -86.23 20.87 -56.69
N ILE A 335 -86.55 19.91 -57.57
CA ILE A 335 -85.83 18.63 -57.67
C ILE A 335 -84.39 18.85 -58.16
N PHE A 336 -84.17 19.72 -59.16
CA PHE A 336 -82.84 20.05 -59.65
C PHE A 336 -81.97 20.71 -58.57
N ASN A 337 -82.54 21.65 -57.82
CA ASN A 337 -81.84 22.28 -56.69
C ASN A 337 -81.52 21.25 -55.59
N TYR A 338 -82.43 20.32 -55.28
CA TYR A 338 -82.19 19.25 -54.32
C TYR A 338 -81.12 18.25 -54.78
N VAL A 339 -81.11 17.88 -56.07
CA VAL A 339 -80.05 17.04 -56.66
C VAL A 339 -78.69 17.76 -56.65
N THR A 340 -78.67 19.07 -56.92
CA THR A 340 -77.45 19.89 -56.84
C THR A 340 -76.93 19.96 -55.41
N GLU A 341 -77.81 20.15 -54.43
CA GLU A 341 -77.48 20.16 -53.00
C GLU A 341 -76.97 18.80 -52.51
N LEU A 342 -77.58 17.69 -52.94
CA LEU A 342 -77.07 16.34 -52.65
C LEU A 342 -75.70 16.09 -53.30
N ASN A 343 -75.44 16.61 -54.51
CA ASN A 343 -74.13 16.50 -55.14
C ASN A 343 -73.07 17.30 -54.36
N ASN A 344 -73.38 18.52 -53.91
CA ASN A 344 -72.49 19.30 -53.04
C ASN A 344 -72.14 18.52 -51.76
N GLN A 345 -73.15 17.94 -51.09
CA GLN A 345 -72.96 17.15 -49.88
C GLN A 345 -72.14 15.86 -50.14
N ILE A 346 -72.26 15.26 -51.34
CA ILE A 346 -71.42 14.15 -51.77
C ILE A 346 -69.97 14.61 -52.01
N GLU A 347 -69.74 15.79 -52.59
CA GLU A 347 -68.40 16.35 -52.78
C GLU A 347 -67.73 16.70 -51.43
N ASP A 348 -68.44 17.36 -50.51
CA ASP A 348 -67.99 17.64 -49.14
C ASP A 348 -67.60 16.35 -48.40
N LEU A 349 -68.47 15.34 -48.39
CA LEU A 349 -68.19 14.04 -47.76
C LEU A 349 -67.02 13.31 -48.40
N ASN A 350 -66.81 13.43 -49.72
CA ASN A 350 -65.63 12.88 -50.38
C ASN A 350 -64.35 13.63 -49.99
N GLU A 351 -64.41 14.95 -49.80
CA GLU A 351 -63.26 15.73 -49.32
C GLU A 351 -62.93 15.40 -47.85
N GLU A 352 -63.93 15.23 -46.99
CA GLU A 352 -63.75 14.71 -45.63
C GLU A 352 -63.15 13.30 -45.62
N MET A 353 -63.65 12.39 -46.47
CA MET A 353 -63.07 11.06 -46.62
C MET A 353 -61.62 11.11 -47.12
N ALA A 354 -61.27 12.02 -48.01
CA ALA A 354 -59.90 12.22 -48.47
C ALA A 354 -58.98 12.72 -47.33
N LYS A 355 -59.41 13.73 -46.57
CA LYS A 355 -58.70 14.25 -45.38
C LYS A 355 -58.51 13.17 -44.31
N LEU A 356 -59.53 12.33 -44.07
CA LEU A 356 -59.45 11.20 -43.14
C LEU A 356 -58.50 10.11 -43.64
N GLN A 357 -58.50 9.79 -44.95
CA GLN A 357 -57.53 8.85 -45.52
C GLN A 357 -56.09 9.37 -45.47
N GLU A 358 -55.86 10.67 -45.71
CA GLU A 358 -54.53 11.26 -45.62
C GLU A 358 -54.01 11.29 -44.17
N SER A 359 -54.84 11.68 -43.21
CA SER A 359 -54.46 11.64 -41.78
C SER A 359 -54.23 10.20 -41.28
N MET A 360 -54.98 9.20 -41.77
CA MET A 360 -54.68 7.78 -41.50
C MET A 360 -53.34 7.33 -42.10
N LYS A 361 -53.02 7.72 -43.34
CA LYS A 361 -51.71 7.44 -43.96
C LYS A 361 -50.56 8.09 -43.18
N ALA A 362 -50.73 9.34 -42.77
CA ALA A 362 -49.74 10.04 -41.93
C ALA A 362 -49.57 9.39 -40.55
N CYS A 363 -50.68 8.97 -39.91
CA CYS A 363 -50.64 8.26 -38.64
C CYS A 363 -49.94 6.89 -38.76
N ASN A 364 -50.22 6.12 -39.81
CA ASN A 364 -49.56 4.82 -40.01
C ASN A 364 -48.08 4.99 -40.32
N LYS A 365 -47.68 5.92 -41.19
CA LYS A 365 -46.26 6.22 -41.43
C LYS A 365 -45.53 6.68 -40.16
N SER A 366 -46.21 7.41 -39.27
CA SER A 366 -45.65 7.78 -37.96
C SER A 366 -45.44 6.57 -37.06
N LYS A 367 -46.36 5.61 -37.03
CA LYS A 367 -46.19 4.32 -36.32
C LYS A 367 -45.05 3.49 -36.91
N GLU A 368 -45.01 3.34 -38.24
CA GLU A 368 -43.95 2.61 -38.95
C GLU A 368 -42.56 3.19 -38.63
N ASN A 369 -42.41 4.51 -38.59
CA ASN A 369 -41.18 5.17 -38.15
C ASN A 369 -40.82 4.83 -36.68
N VAL A 370 -41.77 4.96 -35.75
CA VAL A 370 -41.54 4.68 -34.31
C VAL A 370 -41.25 3.21 -34.06
N GLU A 371 -41.87 2.30 -34.82
CA GLU A 371 -41.58 0.86 -34.77
C GLU A 371 -40.19 0.55 -35.34
N ALA A 372 -39.79 1.20 -36.45
CA ALA A 372 -38.44 1.07 -37.00
C ALA A 372 -37.35 1.63 -36.05
N GLU A 373 -37.58 2.79 -35.44
CA GLU A 373 -36.70 3.36 -34.40
C GLU A 373 -36.57 2.41 -33.19
N LYS A 374 -37.70 1.88 -32.70
CA LYS A 374 -37.72 0.89 -31.62
C LYS A 374 -36.98 -0.40 -31.99
N HIS A 375 -37.12 -0.90 -33.21
CA HIS A 375 -36.38 -2.08 -33.70
C HIS A 375 -34.88 -1.80 -33.86
N ALA A 376 -34.49 -0.59 -34.29
CA ALA A 376 -33.09 -0.20 -34.35
C ALA A 376 -32.43 -0.14 -32.95
N ILE A 377 -33.12 0.47 -31.97
CA ILE A 377 -32.69 0.52 -30.57
C ILE A 377 -32.62 -0.91 -29.98
N MET A 378 -33.62 -1.75 -30.22
CA MET A 378 -33.64 -3.14 -29.76
C MET A 378 -32.45 -3.93 -30.30
N HIS A 379 -32.19 -3.87 -31.61
CA HIS A 379 -31.01 -4.53 -32.21
C HIS A 379 -29.68 -3.95 -31.73
N GLN A 380 -29.61 -2.67 -31.35
CA GLN A 380 -28.39 -2.10 -30.79
C GLN A 380 -28.14 -2.61 -29.36
N LEU A 381 -29.17 -2.67 -28.53
CA LEU A 381 -29.11 -3.27 -27.18
C LEU A 381 -28.80 -4.78 -27.24
N GLU A 382 -29.31 -5.50 -28.24
CA GLU A 382 -28.96 -6.91 -28.48
C GLU A 382 -27.47 -7.08 -28.83
N ARG A 383 -26.90 -6.19 -29.65
CA ARG A 383 -25.46 -6.22 -29.97
C ARG A 383 -24.60 -5.90 -28.76
N GLN A 384 -24.95 -4.87 -27.99
CA GLN A 384 -24.25 -4.51 -26.75
C GLN A 384 -24.30 -5.68 -25.75
N MET A 385 -25.49 -6.19 -25.44
CA MET A 385 -25.68 -7.34 -24.55
C MET A 385 -24.88 -8.59 -25.00
N ASN A 386 -24.73 -8.83 -26.31
CA ASN A 386 -23.95 -9.97 -26.79
C ASN A 386 -22.43 -9.71 -26.72
N ALA A 387 -21.96 -8.50 -27.01
CA ALA A 387 -20.57 -8.11 -26.80
C ALA A 387 -20.17 -8.16 -25.31
N ASP A 388 -21.05 -7.69 -24.42
CA ASP A 388 -20.87 -7.74 -22.97
C ASP A 388 -20.79 -9.19 -22.46
N LYS A 389 -21.58 -10.11 -23.03
CA LYS A 389 -21.49 -11.55 -22.75
C LYS A 389 -20.20 -12.16 -23.27
N GLU A 390 -19.81 -11.89 -24.52
CA GLU A 390 -18.55 -12.39 -25.07
C GLU A 390 -17.34 -11.91 -24.25
N ALA A 391 -17.37 -10.67 -23.74
CA ALA A 391 -16.38 -10.15 -22.80
C ALA A 391 -16.43 -10.86 -21.43
N ALA A 392 -17.62 -11.06 -20.85
CA ALA A 392 -17.79 -11.75 -19.58
C ALA A 392 -17.36 -13.23 -19.64
N ASP A 393 -17.75 -13.96 -20.69
CA ASP A 393 -17.35 -15.35 -20.95
C ASP A 393 -15.82 -15.46 -21.12
N ALA A 394 -15.19 -14.49 -21.80
CA ALA A 394 -13.74 -14.43 -21.94
C ALA A 394 -13.03 -14.16 -20.59
N ASP A 395 -13.61 -13.32 -19.72
CA ASP A 395 -13.06 -13.03 -18.41
C ASP A 395 -13.31 -14.15 -17.38
N GLU A 396 -14.41 -14.90 -17.48
CA GLU A 396 -14.61 -16.15 -16.72
C GLU A 396 -13.63 -17.22 -17.18
N LEU A 397 -13.41 -17.36 -18.49
CA LEU A 397 -12.40 -18.28 -19.05
C LEU A 397 -10.98 -17.90 -18.60
N ARG A 398 -10.64 -16.60 -18.57
CA ARG A 398 -9.36 -16.09 -18.02
C ARG A 398 -9.26 -16.39 -16.52
N THR A 399 -10.35 -16.21 -15.78
CA THR A 399 -10.40 -16.41 -14.32
C THR A 399 -10.24 -17.89 -13.96
N THR A 400 -10.91 -18.80 -14.66
CA THR A 400 -10.77 -20.25 -14.47
C THR A 400 -9.37 -20.75 -14.87
N GLN A 401 -8.74 -20.18 -15.89
CA GLN A 401 -7.33 -20.44 -16.21
C GLN A 401 -6.38 -19.99 -15.08
N ILE A 402 -6.60 -18.80 -14.50
CA ILE A 402 -5.79 -18.29 -13.39
C ILE A 402 -5.92 -19.18 -12.14
N HIS A 403 -7.14 -19.57 -11.75
CA HIS A 403 -7.35 -20.50 -10.63
C HIS A 403 -6.65 -21.84 -10.86
N LYS A 404 -6.72 -22.39 -12.08
CA LYS A 404 -6.01 -23.63 -12.44
C LYS A 404 -4.49 -23.52 -12.33
N ILE A 405 -3.91 -22.35 -12.64
CA ILE A 405 -2.48 -22.08 -12.43
C ILE A 405 -2.17 -21.97 -10.93
N ILE A 406 -3.01 -21.28 -10.17
CA ILE A 406 -2.88 -21.14 -8.71
C ILE A 406 -2.93 -22.53 -8.02
N ASP A 407 -3.82 -23.43 -8.43
CA ASP A 407 -3.90 -24.79 -7.88
C ASP A 407 -2.71 -25.67 -8.24
N GLN A 408 -2.14 -25.49 -9.44
CA GLN A 408 -0.84 -26.08 -9.79
C GLN A 408 0.28 -25.55 -8.88
N VAL A 409 0.30 -24.25 -8.58
CA VAL A 409 1.29 -23.67 -7.63
C VAL A 409 1.07 -24.19 -6.21
N LYS A 410 -0.16 -24.22 -5.68
CA LYS A 410 -0.51 -24.79 -4.36
C LYS A 410 0.02 -26.23 -4.23
N SER A 411 -0.24 -27.08 -5.22
CA SER A 411 0.19 -28.49 -5.21
C SER A 411 1.71 -28.65 -5.31
N GLN A 412 2.40 -27.86 -6.16
CA GLN A 412 3.86 -27.86 -6.24
C GLN A 412 4.51 -27.37 -4.94
N VAL A 413 4.00 -26.30 -4.33
CA VAL A 413 4.48 -25.77 -3.05
C VAL A 413 4.25 -26.78 -1.92
N LYS A 414 3.08 -27.45 -1.86
CA LYS A 414 2.83 -28.54 -0.89
C LYS A 414 3.86 -29.66 -1.05
N HIS A 415 4.08 -30.15 -2.27
CA HIS A 415 5.05 -31.21 -2.56
C HIS A 415 6.49 -30.81 -2.22
N LEU A 416 6.94 -29.60 -2.56
CA LEU A 416 8.28 -29.11 -2.22
C LEU A 416 8.48 -28.92 -0.71
N THR A 417 7.47 -28.40 -0.01
CA THR A 417 7.49 -28.22 1.45
C THR A 417 7.69 -29.56 2.17
N ILE A 418 6.98 -30.61 1.73
CA ILE A 418 7.13 -31.98 2.22
C ILE A 418 8.53 -32.52 1.88
N LYS A 419 8.97 -32.39 0.63
CA LYS A 419 10.24 -32.94 0.13
C LYS A 419 11.48 -32.30 0.78
N LEU A 420 11.42 -31.02 1.16
CA LEU A 420 12.51 -30.29 1.83
C LEU A 420 12.48 -30.40 3.37
N GLY A 421 11.41 -30.96 3.94
CA GLY A 421 11.24 -31.14 5.39
C GLY A 421 11.12 -29.82 6.14
N CYS A 422 10.33 -28.86 5.61
CA CYS A 422 10.11 -27.58 6.27
C CYS A 422 9.33 -27.75 7.61
N ASP A 423 9.53 -26.84 8.57
CA ASP A 423 8.83 -26.91 9.86
C ASP A 423 7.39 -26.36 9.79
N VAL A 424 6.51 -27.12 9.14
CA VAL A 424 5.08 -26.78 8.94
C VAL A 424 4.32 -26.65 10.27
N LYS A 425 4.85 -27.15 11.40
CA LYS A 425 4.18 -27.08 12.71
C LYS A 425 3.82 -25.65 13.10
N LYS A 426 4.73 -24.69 12.87
CA LYS A 426 4.52 -23.26 13.15
C LYS A 426 3.48 -22.59 12.24
N ILE A 427 3.19 -23.19 11.07
CA ILE A 427 2.10 -22.77 10.18
C ILE A 427 0.79 -23.38 10.70
N LYS A 428 0.75 -24.70 10.89
CA LYS A 428 -0.44 -25.43 11.39
C LYS A 428 -0.95 -24.91 12.74
N GLU A 429 -0.05 -24.53 13.64
CA GLU A 429 -0.38 -23.93 14.95
C GLU A 429 -0.97 -22.50 14.84
N ARG A 430 -0.68 -21.76 13.77
CA ARG A 430 -1.22 -20.41 13.52
C ARG A 430 -2.50 -20.40 12.68
N VAL A 431 -2.68 -21.41 11.84
CA VAL A 431 -3.77 -21.53 10.87
C VAL A 431 -4.90 -22.45 11.40
N GLY A 432 -4.59 -23.32 12.36
CA GLY A 432 -5.55 -24.28 12.90
C GLY A 432 -5.75 -25.50 12.00
N SER A 433 -6.98 -26.01 11.96
CA SER A 433 -7.32 -27.26 11.25
C SER A 433 -7.08 -27.21 9.73
N GLU A 434 -7.10 -26.02 9.13
CA GLU A 434 -6.86 -25.85 7.68
C GLU A 434 -5.36 -25.89 7.32
N GLY A 435 -4.46 -25.78 8.30
CA GLY A 435 -3.00 -25.76 8.11
C GLY A 435 -2.36 -27.12 7.74
N GLU A 436 -3.12 -28.03 7.15
CA GLU A 436 -2.66 -29.28 6.54
C GLU A 436 -2.78 -29.26 4.99
N ASP A 437 -3.48 -28.26 4.45
CA ASP A 437 -3.56 -27.96 3.03
C ASP A 437 -3.05 -26.54 2.72
N VAL A 438 -2.68 -26.32 1.46
CA VAL A 438 -2.13 -25.03 1.00
C VAL A 438 -3.27 -24.21 0.39
N THR A 439 -4.01 -23.48 1.22
CA THR A 439 -5.01 -22.51 0.75
C THR A 439 -4.34 -21.22 0.25
N GLU A 440 -5.06 -20.37 -0.49
CA GLU A 440 -4.50 -19.12 -1.03
C GLU A 440 -3.97 -18.16 0.05
N GLU A 441 -4.73 -17.98 1.14
CA GLU A 441 -4.32 -17.14 2.28
C GLU A 441 -3.01 -17.62 2.92
N ASN A 442 -2.79 -18.94 2.91
CA ASN A 442 -1.63 -19.58 3.53
C ASN A 442 -0.47 -19.82 2.57
N LEU A 443 -0.67 -19.70 1.25
CA LEU A 443 0.34 -19.96 0.22
C LEU A 443 1.62 -19.12 0.45
N MET A 444 1.47 -17.86 0.84
CA MET A 444 2.59 -16.97 1.18
C MET A 444 3.35 -17.39 2.45
N LEU A 445 2.67 -18.01 3.43
CA LEU A 445 3.31 -18.54 4.63
C LEU A 445 4.11 -19.82 4.33
N TYR A 446 3.56 -20.68 3.47
CA TYR A 446 4.25 -21.87 2.97
C TYR A 446 5.47 -21.52 2.13
N LEU A 447 5.34 -20.58 1.18
CA LEU A 447 6.48 -20.08 0.39
C LEU A 447 7.59 -19.52 1.28
N ARG A 448 7.26 -18.70 2.28
CA ARG A 448 8.25 -18.13 3.22
C ARG A 448 8.98 -19.18 4.05
N ALA A 449 8.30 -20.26 4.45
CA ALA A 449 8.95 -21.37 5.16
C ALA A 449 9.84 -22.21 4.22
N LEU A 450 9.47 -22.30 2.94
CA LEU A 450 10.25 -22.96 1.89
C LEU A 450 11.51 -22.14 1.55
N GLU A 451 11.40 -20.81 1.43
CA GLU A 451 12.52 -19.87 1.31
C GLU A 451 13.53 -20.05 2.46
N GLN A 452 13.08 -19.94 3.71
CA GLN A 452 13.95 -20.15 4.88
C GLN A 452 14.65 -21.52 4.83
N ARG A 453 13.93 -22.58 4.44
CA ARG A 453 14.50 -23.93 4.36
C ARG A 453 15.53 -24.06 3.22
N VAL A 454 15.35 -23.34 2.12
CA VAL A 454 16.33 -23.26 1.03
C VAL A 454 17.56 -22.45 1.47
N ASP A 455 17.39 -21.35 2.19
CA ASP A 455 18.51 -20.55 2.74
C ASP A 455 19.32 -21.33 3.77
N GLU A 456 18.68 -22.13 4.62
CA GLU A 456 19.35 -23.09 5.53
C GLU A 456 20.20 -24.11 4.75
N LEU A 457 19.64 -24.71 3.69
CA LEU A 457 20.33 -25.70 2.86
C LEU A 457 21.47 -25.08 2.03
N LEU A 458 21.29 -23.85 1.53
CA LEU A 458 22.35 -23.07 0.88
C LEU A 458 23.46 -22.71 1.87
N SER A 459 23.11 -22.30 3.09
CA SER A 459 24.07 -22.00 4.17
C SER A 459 24.89 -23.25 4.54
N ILE A 460 24.24 -24.40 4.69
CA ILE A 460 24.91 -25.70 4.90
C ILE A 460 25.83 -26.02 3.71
N LYS A 461 25.38 -25.84 2.47
CA LYS A 461 26.20 -26.09 1.27
C LYS A 461 27.43 -25.17 1.22
N CYS A 462 27.28 -23.87 1.50
CA CYS A 462 28.38 -22.92 1.56
C CYS A 462 29.38 -23.27 2.67
N PHE A 463 28.89 -23.72 3.84
CA PHE A 463 29.73 -24.22 4.93
C PHE A 463 30.44 -25.53 4.57
N SER A 464 29.78 -26.46 3.85
CA SER A 464 30.41 -27.67 3.33
C SER A 464 31.46 -27.39 2.26
N MET A 465 31.25 -26.37 1.42
CA MET A 465 32.22 -25.97 0.40
C MET A 465 33.46 -25.27 1.02
N THR A 466 33.29 -24.43 2.04
CA THR A 466 34.44 -23.87 2.77
C THR A 466 35.15 -24.92 3.62
N LYS A 467 34.42 -25.84 4.27
CA LYS A 467 35.03 -26.94 5.03
C LYS A 467 35.70 -28.01 4.15
N GLY A 468 35.24 -28.19 2.91
CA GLY A 468 35.90 -29.01 1.90
C GLY A 468 37.23 -28.44 1.38
N HIS A 469 37.53 -27.16 1.64
CA HIS A 469 38.79 -26.51 1.28
C HIS A 469 39.89 -26.68 2.37
N VAL A 470 39.74 -27.62 3.30
CA VAL A 470 40.76 -27.92 4.31
C VAL A 470 41.74 -29.02 3.86
N ASP A 471 41.31 -29.94 2.99
CA ASP A 471 42.12 -31.09 2.51
C ASP A 471 42.72 -30.89 1.10
N SER A 472 42.87 -29.64 0.64
CA SER A 472 43.70 -29.33 -0.53
C SER A 472 44.42 -28.00 -0.35
N ASP A 473 45.74 -28.07 -0.30
CA ASP A 473 46.64 -26.92 -0.24
C ASP A 473 46.56 -26.11 -1.53
N ARG A 474 46.11 -24.85 -1.40
CA ARG A 474 46.24 -23.74 -2.37
C ARG A 474 45.65 -22.47 -1.78
N THR A 475 46.50 -21.63 -1.21
CA THR A 475 46.21 -20.20 -1.06
C THR A 475 46.29 -19.51 -2.41
N GLU A 476 45.21 -18.87 -2.88
CA GLU A 476 45.17 -17.50 -3.43
C GLU A 476 43.71 -16.96 -3.37
N ASP A 477 43.54 -15.64 -3.35
CA ASP A 477 42.31 -14.86 -3.61
C ASP A 477 40.99 -15.14 -2.84
N MET A 478 41.08 -15.11 -1.51
CA MET A 478 39.95 -14.74 -0.63
C MET A 478 39.60 -13.24 -0.78
N LYS A 479 38.95 -12.81 -1.89
CA LYS A 479 38.31 -11.47 -2.03
C LYS A 479 37.42 -11.28 -3.29
N SER A 480 36.32 -12.02 -3.37
CA SER A 480 35.13 -11.57 -4.12
C SER A 480 33.86 -12.16 -3.52
N GLY A 481 32.79 -11.37 -3.46
CA GLY A 481 31.57 -11.77 -2.77
C GLY A 481 30.83 -12.88 -3.50
N ILE A 482 30.43 -13.93 -2.79
CA ILE A 482 29.44 -14.90 -3.27
C ILE A 482 28.07 -14.22 -3.27
N THR A 483 27.80 -13.43 -4.31
CA THR A 483 26.45 -12.96 -4.61
C THR A 483 25.61 -14.15 -5.09
N LEU A 484 24.36 -14.22 -4.64
CA LEU A 484 23.43 -15.32 -4.95
C LEU A 484 22.90 -15.21 -6.38
N SER A 485 23.77 -15.47 -7.37
CA SER A 485 23.44 -15.53 -8.81
C SER A 485 22.67 -16.81 -9.18
N LEU A 486 21.57 -17.08 -8.46
CA LEU A 486 20.63 -18.17 -8.74
C LEU A 486 19.25 -17.68 -9.22
N LEU A 487 18.98 -16.37 -9.22
CA LEU A 487 17.86 -15.80 -9.97
C LEU A 487 18.25 -15.47 -11.42
N ASN A 488 18.54 -16.51 -12.20
CA ASN A 488 18.37 -16.45 -13.66
C ASN A 488 16.87 -16.58 -13.99
N ALA A 489 16.09 -15.60 -13.53
CA ALA A 489 14.71 -15.44 -13.99
C ALA A 489 14.72 -15.11 -15.49
N PRO A 490 13.91 -15.80 -16.33
CA PRO A 490 13.80 -15.43 -17.74
C PRO A 490 13.25 -14.01 -17.82
N LYS A 491 13.95 -13.12 -18.53
CA LYS A 491 13.52 -11.73 -18.74
C LYS A 491 12.27 -11.71 -19.62
N TYR A 492 11.09 -11.79 -19.01
CA TYR A 492 9.81 -11.51 -19.66
C TYR A 492 9.70 -10.01 -19.95
N SER A 493 10.30 -9.58 -21.06
CA SER A 493 10.11 -8.25 -21.62
C SER A 493 8.72 -8.16 -22.28
N LYS A 494 7.71 -7.83 -21.49
CA LYS A 494 6.45 -7.26 -21.96
C LYS A 494 6.01 -6.17 -21.00
N ASP A 495 5.75 -4.99 -21.54
CA ASP A 495 5.36 -3.82 -20.76
C ASP A 495 3.98 -4.03 -20.14
N LEU A 496 3.94 -4.25 -18.82
CA LEU A 496 2.70 -4.21 -18.05
C LEU A 496 2.51 -2.80 -17.49
N VAL A 497 2.08 -1.87 -18.35
CA VAL A 497 1.61 -0.55 -17.92
C VAL A 497 0.28 -0.75 -17.19
N MET A 498 0.37 -1.07 -15.89
CA MET A 498 -0.78 -1.21 -15.02
C MET A 498 -1.29 0.17 -14.61
N SER A 499 -1.96 0.85 -15.54
CA SER A 499 -2.79 2.00 -15.23
C SER A 499 -3.90 1.57 -14.28
N LEU A 500 -3.95 2.14 -13.08
CA LEU A 500 -5.12 2.00 -12.21
C LEU A 500 -6.35 2.55 -12.95
N PRO A 501 -7.54 1.96 -12.79
CA PRO A 501 -8.77 2.54 -13.30
C PRO A 501 -8.96 3.96 -12.74
N SER A 502 -8.81 4.96 -13.61
CA SER A 502 -9.18 6.34 -13.30
C SER A 502 -10.70 6.43 -13.25
N LEU A 503 -11.26 6.91 -12.15
CA LEU A 503 -12.70 7.11 -12.03
C LEU A 503 -13.12 8.40 -12.74
N THR A 504 -13.04 8.37 -14.07
CA THR A 504 -13.31 9.49 -14.97
C THR A 504 -14.02 8.98 -16.23
N ASP A 505 -15.34 9.09 -16.19
CA ASP A 505 -16.30 9.26 -17.30
C ASP A 505 -15.91 8.64 -18.67
N GLU A 506 -16.53 7.50 -19.00
CA GLU A 506 -16.61 7.03 -20.39
C GLU A 506 -17.68 7.85 -21.13
N GLU A 507 -17.27 8.88 -21.87
CA GLU A 507 -18.12 9.53 -22.87
C GLU A 507 -18.15 8.68 -24.16
N GLU A 508 -19.35 8.35 -24.66
CA GLU A 508 -19.54 7.49 -25.84
C GLU A 508 -18.97 8.13 -27.13
N GLU A 509 -18.08 7.42 -27.83
CA GLU A 509 -17.48 7.89 -29.10
C GLU A 509 -18.46 7.78 -30.29
N TYR A 510 -19.44 8.67 -30.35
CA TYR A 510 -20.30 8.82 -31.52
C TYR A 510 -19.55 9.52 -32.67
N ALA A 511 -19.40 8.81 -33.78
CA ALA A 511 -18.80 9.35 -35.00
C ALA A 511 -19.73 10.33 -35.75
N ASP A 512 -19.10 11.34 -36.34
CA ASP A 512 -19.64 12.37 -37.24
C ASP A 512 -20.70 13.34 -36.68
N GLY A 513 -20.21 14.40 -36.05
CA GLY A 513 -20.99 15.58 -35.66
C GLY A 513 -20.09 16.57 -34.92
N GLN A 514 -19.82 17.74 -35.49
CA GLN A 514 -18.80 18.68 -34.94
C GLN A 514 -19.27 19.37 -33.65
N HIS A 515 -19.21 18.65 -32.52
CA HIS A 515 -19.55 19.19 -31.22
C HIS A 515 -18.47 20.15 -30.71
N VAL A 516 -18.83 21.43 -30.63
CA VAL A 516 -18.00 22.44 -29.97
C VAL A 516 -18.12 22.24 -28.47
N SER A 517 -17.06 21.73 -27.84
CA SER A 517 -17.00 21.61 -26.39
C SER A 517 -17.23 22.96 -25.71
N LEU A 518 -18.11 23.01 -24.71
CA LEU A 518 -18.60 24.25 -24.08
C LEU A 518 -17.60 24.87 -23.09
N ARG A 519 -16.31 24.83 -23.44
CA ARG A 519 -15.25 25.57 -22.74
C ARG A 519 -15.14 26.98 -23.32
N PRO A 520 -15.05 28.04 -22.49
CA PRO A 520 -14.72 29.37 -22.98
C PRO A 520 -13.36 29.36 -23.68
N LEU A 521 -13.36 29.64 -24.99
CA LEU A 521 -12.15 29.70 -25.82
C LEU A 521 -11.22 30.82 -25.35
N SER A 522 -9.92 30.55 -25.33
CA SER A 522 -8.89 31.58 -25.11
C SER A 522 -8.97 32.65 -26.20
N HIS A 523 -8.60 33.89 -25.87
CA HIS A 523 -8.51 34.97 -26.87
C HIS A 523 -7.60 34.60 -28.05
N THR A 524 -6.50 33.88 -27.79
CA THR A 524 -5.57 33.37 -28.82
C THR A 524 -6.21 32.32 -29.73
N GLU A 525 -6.98 31.39 -29.16
CA GLU A 525 -7.73 30.36 -29.90
C GLU A 525 -8.84 30.99 -30.74
N LEU A 526 -9.52 32.01 -30.21
CA LEU A 526 -10.55 32.75 -30.93
C LEU A 526 -9.98 33.47 -32.16
N VAL A 527 -8.85 34.16 -32.00
CA VAL A 527 -8.14 34.81 -33.12
C VAL A 527 -7.68 33.78 -34.15
N HIS A 528 -7.08 32.68 -33.72
CA HIS A 528 -6.66 31.61 -34.63
C HIS A 528 -7.83 30.96 -35.37
N ARG A 529 -8.99 30.79 -34.71
CA ARG A 529 -10.22 30.29 -35.33
C ARG A 529 -10.76 31.27 -36.36
N VAL A 530 -10.83 32.58 -36.05
CA VAL A 530 -11.26 33.62 -37.00
C VAL A 530 -10.32 33.70 -38.22
N VAL A 531 -9.00 33.63 -38.03
CA VAL A 531 -8.04 33.56 -39.15
C VAL A 531 -8.28 32.31 -40.01
N LYS A 532 -8.53 31.14 -39.40
CA LYS A 532 -8.83 29.89 -40.11
C LYS A 532 -10.24 29.88 -40.75
N GLU A 533 -11.19 30.70 -40.30
CA GLU A 533 -12.48 30.93 -40.97
C GLU A 533 -12.28 31.82 -42.21
N LEU A 534 -11.59 32.96 -42.06
CA LEU A 534 -11.27 33.87 -43.17
C LEU A 534 -10.51 33.16 -44.30
N GLN A 535 -9.46 32.40 -43.96
CA GLN A 535 -8.70 31.59 -44.94
C GLN A 535 -9.53 30.51 -45.66
N ARG A 536 -10.65 30.07 -45.08
CA ARG A 536 -11.60 29.18 -45.77
C ARG A 536 -12.59 29.97 -46.63
N HIS A 537 -12.96 31.18 -46.23
CA HIS A 537 -13.88 32.03 -46.98
C HIS A 537 -13.24 32.65 -48.23
N ASP A 538 -11.95 33.02 -48.17
CA ASP A 538 -11.16 33.50 -49.31
C ASP A 538 -10.89 32.40 -50.37
N GLY A 539 -11.06 31.13 -50.00
CA GLY A 539 -10.76 29.96 -50.86
C GLY A 539 -11.89 29.49 -51.78
N VAL A 540 -13.07 30.14 -51.75
CA VAL A 540 -14.30 29.64 -52.41
C VAL A 540 -14.94 30.68 -53.36
N VAL A 541 -14.19 31.71 -53.77
CA VAL A 541 -14.68 32.73 -54.73
C VAL A 541 -13.97 32.58 -56.08
N GLU A 542 -14.42 31.61 -56.88
CA GLU A 542 -14.16 31.65 -58.32
C GLU A 542 -14.94 32.82 -58.97
N VAL A 543 -14.29 33.56 -59.87
CA VAL A 543 -14.83 34.81 -60.44
C VAL A 543 -15.43 34.57 -61.82
N PRO A 544 -16.77 34.63 -62.01
CA PRO A 544 -17.37 34.65 -63.33
C PRO A 544 -17.13 36.01 -63.98
N THR A 545 -16.29 36.04 -65.02
CA THR A 545 -15.94 37.28 -65.74
C THR A 545 -16.92 37.56 -66.89
N GLN A 546 -17.67 38.66 -66.83
CA GLN A 546 -18.22 39.31 -68.02
C GLN A 546 -18.32 40.84 -67.87
N ARG A 547 -18.29 41.55 -69.00
CA ARG A 547 -18.11 43.02 -69.09
C ARG A 547 -19.40 43.74 -69.50
N SER A 548 -19.71 44.87 -68.85
CA SER A 548 -20.00 46.14 -69.56
C SER A 548 -20.21 47.35 -68.61
N SER A 549 -19.70 48.52 -69.02
CA SER A 549 -20.25 49.89 -68.91
C SER A 549 -21.46 50.19 -67.99
N SER A 550 -21.56 51.34 -67.29
CA SER A 550 -20.72 52.56 -67.33
C SER A 550 -21.01 53.58 -66.19
N ARG A 551 -20.12 54.59 -66.07
CA ARG A 551 -20.34 56.00 -65.61
C ARG A 551 -20.80 56.32 -64.16
N GLY A 552 -19.90 57.03 -63.46
CA GLY A 552 -20.22 58.09 -62.47
C GLY A 552 -20.48 57.63 -61.02
N GLY A 553 -20.10 58.38 -59.98
CA GLY A 553 -19.31 59.63 -59.94
C GLY A 553 -19.15 60.18 -58.50
N THR A 554 -18.21 61.09 -58.29
CA THR A 554 -18.06 62.01 -57.12
C THR A 554 -18.20 61.44 -55.69
N ASP A 555 -17.05 61.12 -55.07
CA ASP A 555 -16.41 61.87 -53.96
C ASP A 555 -17.24 62.52 -52.82
N VAL A 556 -16.55 62.82 -51.71
CA VAL A 556 -16.80 63.84 -50.66
C VAL A 556 -17.33 63.37 -49.27
N ARG A 557 -16.43 63.54 -48.27
CA ARG A 557 -16.62 63.79 -46.82
C ARG A 557 -17.03 62.68 -45.82
N LYS A 558 -16.02 62.26 -45.05
CA LYS A 558 -16.06 62.30 -43.55
C LYS A 558 -16.28 63.76 -43.07
N PRO A 559 -16.90 64.04 -41.91
CA PRO A 559 -16.08 64.11 -40.68
C PRO A 559 -16.76 63.72 -39.34
N LYS A 560 -15.92 63.25 -38.41
CA LYS A 560 -15.97 63.42 -36.94
C LYS A 560 -17.34 63.61 -36.25
N LYS A 561 -17.68 62.63 -35.39
CA LYS A 561 -17.37 62.77 -33.96
C LYS A 561 -16.63 61.52 -33.48
#